data_AF-A0A3M2HJ64-F1
#
_entry.id   AF-A0A3M2HJ64-F1
#
_cell.length_a   1.000
_cell.length_b   1.000
_cell.length_c   1.000
_cell.angle_alpha   90.00
_cell.angle_beta   90.00
_cell.angle_gamma   90.00
#
_symmetry.space_group_name_H-M   'P 1'
#
loop_
_entity.id
_entity.type
_entity.pdbx_description
1 polymer ?
#
loop_
_entity_poly.entity_id
_entity_poly.type
_entity_poly.pdbx_seq_one_letter_code
_entity_poly.pdbx_strand_id
1 'polypeptide(L)'
;MVVNKKQGATFVVLMLFIFAIPSEINAQAPPSGPCPPGAVPIPGQGRCGSPAEASAINSGGKGNPAPVYTEVWGNRFGAIAVDYDKAKSGFSEGEKSQRVAERMALQQCGTRNCKVVSWVKNGCQAAVYGNEWATYGINIDVQVAEEEAMNKCARRGVGVCKVEYSGCSLPVRVK
;
A
#
# COMPACT_ATOMS: atom_id res chain seq x y z
N MET A 1 13.51 -78.00 5.55
CA MET A 1 14.18 -79.08 4.78
C MET A 1 13.34 -79.26 3.53
N VAL A 2 13.78 -79.00 2.30
CA VAL A 2 14.99 -79.48 1.59
C VAL A 2 15.77 -78.32 0.93
N VAL A 3 17.02 -78.56 0.53
CA VAL A 3 18.02 -77.61 -0.02
C VAL A 3 18.55 -78.13 -1.38
N ASN A 4 19.20 -77.26 -2.19
CA ASN A 4 19.93 -77.51 -3.46
C ASN A 4 19.06 -77.66 -4.73
N LYS A 5 19.48 -77.35 -5.98
CA LYS A 5 20.77 -76.94 -6.62
C LYS A 5 20.42 -76.23 -7.98
N LYS A 6 21.28 -75.53 -8.74
CA LYS A 6 22.73 -75.17 -8.69
C LYS A 6 22.96 -73.84 -9.46
N GLN A 7 24.12 -73.21 -9.24
CA GLN A 7 24.72 -72.12 -10.04
C GLN A 7 25.08 -72.51 -11.51
N GLY A 8 25.20 -71.50 -12.39
CA GLY A 8 25.88 -71.61 -13.70
C GLY A 8 25.76 -70.32 -14.53
N ALA A 9 26.88 -69.60 -14.73
CA ALA A 9 26.93 -68.36 -15.50
C ALA A 9 27.81 -68.53 -16.74
N THR A 10 27.31 -68.16 -17.93
CA THR A 10 28.17 -67.81 -19.09
C THR A 10 27.43 -67.00 -20.17
N PHE A 11 27.89 -65.76 -20.36
CA PHE A 11 28.15 -65.11 -21.66
C PHE A 11 27.41 -65.58 -22.94
N VAL A 12 26.41 -64.80 -23.38
CA VAL A 12 26.25 -64.32 -24.79
C VAL A 12 25.62 -62.92 -24.71
N VAL A 13 26.42 -61.84 -24.67
CA VAL A 13 26.68 -60.97 -25.85
C VAL A 13 25.41 -60.53 -26.59
N LEU A 14 24.82 -59.37 -26.22
CA LEU A 14 24.41 -58.27 -27.12
C LEU A 14 23.71 -57.10 -26.36
N MET A 15 24.45 -56.28 -25.59
CA MET A 15 23.94 -55.01 -25.02
C MET A 15 24.93 -53.88 -25.28
N LEU A 16 24.86 -53.33 -26.49
CA LEU A 16 25.70 -52.21 -26.94
C LEU A 16 25.23 -50.88 -26.34
N PHE A 17 26.03 -50.35 -25.41
CA PHE A 17 26.45 -48.94 -25.37
C PHE A 17 25.40 -47.85 -25.76
N ILE A 18 24.35 -47.65 -24.97
CA ILE A 18 23.65 -46.35 -24.90
C ILE A 18 23.30 -46.02 -23.43
N PHE A 19 24.23 -45.37 -22.73
CA PHE A 19 23.96 -44.67 -21.47
C PHE A 19 24.80 -43.37 -21.38
N ALA A 20 24.77 -42.60 -22.45
CA ALA A 20 25.10 -41.17 -22.38
C ALA A 20 23.88 -40.43 -21.81
N ILE A 21 23.81 -40.35 -20.47
CA ILE A 21 22.78 -39.56 -19.79
C ILE A 21 23.13 -38.09 -20.03
N PRO A 22 22.31 -37.29 -20.75
CA PRO A 22 22.49 -35.85 -20.75
C PRO A 22 22.22 -35.36 -19.32
N SER A 23 23.22 -34.75 -18.70
CA SER A 23 23.00 -34.02 -17.46
C SER A 23 22.09 -32.84 -17.77
N GLU A 24 20.83 -32.90 -17.33
CA GLU A 24 19.93 -31.75 -17.41
C GLU A 24 20.49 -30.63 -16.54
N ILE A 25 21.10 -29.65 -17.21
CA ILE A 25 21.44 -28.38 -16.60
C ILE A 25 20.11 -27.67 -16.37
N ASN A 26 19.61 -27.70 -15.13
CA ASN A 26 18.38 -26.99 -14.74
C ASN A 26 18.58 -25.47 -14.89
N ALA A 27 18.44 -24.99 -16.12
CA ALA A 27 18.28 -23.58 -16.45
C ALA A 27 16.90 -23.15 -15.93
N GLN A 28 16.84 -22.81 -14.64
CA GLN A 28 15.64 -22.30 -14.03
C GLN A 28 15.29 -20.96 -14.69
N ALA A 29 14.22 -20.96 -15.46
CA ALA A 29 13.68 -19.74 -16.03
C ALA A 29 13.32 -18.74 -14.91
N PRO A 30 13.48 -17.42 -15.14
CA PRO A 30 12.85 -16.44 -14.27
C PRO A 30 11.33 -16.68 -14.22
N PRO A 31 10.65 -16.30 -13.11
CA PRO A 31 9.21 -16.48 -12.98
C PRO A 31 8.48 -15.86 -14.18
N SER A 32 7.49 -16.57 -14.72
CA SER A 32 6.80 -16.26 -15.97
C SER A 32 5.84 -15.05 -15.91
N GLY A 33 5.98 -14.20 -14.90
CA GLY A 33 5.18 -12.99 -14.70
C GLY A 33 5.52 -12.26 -13.39
N PRO A 34 4.90 -11.09 -13.16
CA PRO A 34 5.02 -10.38 -11.89
C PRO A 34 4.43 -11.19 -10.73
N CYS A 35 5.05 -11.11 -9.55
CA CYS A 35 4.56 -11.80 -8.35
C CYS A 35 3.25 -11.21 -7.83
N PRO A 36 2.38 -12.02 -7.20
CA PRO A 36 1.17 -11.52 -6.55
C PRO A 36 1.51 -10.59 -5.37
N PRO A 37 0.58 -9.70 -4.95
CA PRO A 37 0.81 -8.77 -3.85
C PRO A 37 1.29 -9.48 -2.57
N GLY A 38 2.35 -8.94 -1.96
CA GLY A 38 2.99 -9.51 -0.76
C GLY A 38 4.04 -10.59 -1.01
N ALA A 39 4.17 -11.11 -2.24
CA ALA A 39 5.22 -12.05 -2.62
C ALA A 39 6.35 -11.36 -3.41
N VAL A 40 7.57 -11.90 -3.29
CA VAL A 40 8.76 -11.43 -4.01
C VAL A 40 9.42 -12.58 -4.80
N PRO A 41 10.16 -12.31 -5.88
CA PRO A 41 10.94 -13.33 -6.58
C PRO A 41 11.98 -13.97 -5.67
N ILE A 42 12.06 -15.30 -5.68
CA ILE A 42 13.04 -16.09 -4.92
C ILE A 42 14.32 -16.25 -5.75
N PRO A 43 15.48 -15.77 -5.26
CA PRO A 43 16.75 -15.90 -5.96
C PRO A 43 17.08 -17.35 -6.29
N GLY A 44 17.41 -17.64 -7.55
CA GLY A 44 17.84 -18.97 -7.99
C GLY A 44 16.83 -20.09 -7.72
N GLN A 45 15.52 -19.80 -7.80
CA GLN A 45 14.45 -20.82 -7.76
C GLN A 45 13.29 -20.58 -8.76
N GLY A 46 13.36 -19.55 -9.62
CA GLY A 46 12.37 -19.30 -10.69
C GLY A 46 10.91 -19.05 -10.24
N ARG A 47 10.67 -18.82 -8.94
CA ARG A 47 9.33 -18.67 -8.35
C ARG A 47 9.18 -17.40 -7.51
N CYS A 48 7.95 -17.11 -7.12
CA CYS A 48 7.64 -16.14 -6.07
C CYS A 48 7.54 -16.83 -4.69
N GLY A 49 7.82 -16.10 -3.62
CA GLY A 49 7.72 -16.57 -2.24
C GLY A 49 7.77 -15.41 -1.25
N SER A 50 8.03 -15.68 0.03
CA SER A 50 7.97 -14.63 1.07
C SER A 50 9.25 -13.77 1.11
N PRO A 51 9.19 -12.50 1.57
CA PRO A 51 10.40 -11.69 1.81
C PRO A 51 11.39 -12.32 2.80
N ALA A 52 10.88 -13.06 3.79
CA ALA A 52 11.71 -13.79 4.76
C ALA A 52 12.46 -14.96 4.11
N GLU A 53 11.80 -15.71 3.24
CA GLU A 53 12.39 -16.82 2.45
C GLU A 53 13.49 -16.32 1.49
N ALA A 54 13.22 -15.23 0.75
CA ALA A 54 14.21 -14.59 -0.11
C ALA A 54 15.44 -14.10 0.68
N SER A 55 15.23 -13.64 1.91
CA SER A 55 16.31 -13.23 2.82
C SER A 55 17.10 -14.44 3.34
N ALA A 56 16.43 -15.52 3.74
CA ALA A 56 17.06 -16.72 4.31
C ALA A 56 17.98 -17.48 3.33
N ILE A 57 17.65 -17.48 2.04
CA ILE A 57 18.48 -18.15 1.01
C ILE A 57 19.86 -17.48 0.86
N ASN A 58 19.97 -16.19 1.14
CA ASN A 58 21.24 -15.46 1.11
C ASN A 58 22.14 -15.77 2.32
N SER A 59 21.65 -16.46 3.35
CA SER A 59 22.44 -16.86 4.53
C SER A 59 23.36 -18.07 4.27
N GLY A 60 23.21 -18.75 3.13
CA GLY A 60 23.93 -19.99 2.81
C GLY A 60 25.12 -19.86 1.85
N GLY A 61 25.41 -18.67 1.33
CA GLY A 61 26.49 -18.49 0.34
C GLY A 61 26.87 -17.02 0.13
N LYS A 62 28.02 -16.79 -0.54
CA LYS A 62 28.53 -15.45 -0.87
C LYS A 62 27.73 -14.78 -2.01
N GLY A 63 26.41 -14.69 -1.87
CA GLY A 63 25.57 -13.83 -2.69
C GLY A 63 25.63 -12.39 -2.19
N ASN A 64 25.48 -11.42 -3.09
CA ASN A 64 25.17 -10.05 -2.66
C ASN A 64 23.88 -10.08 -1.82
N PRO A 65 23.78 -9.34 -0.71
CA PRO A 65 22.56 -9.29 0.07
C PRO A 65 21.39 -8.88 -0.83
N ALA A 66 20.27 -9.61 -0.74
CA ALA A 66 19.05 -9.24 -1.42
C ALA A 66 18.71 -7.77 -1.07
N PRO A 67 18.29 -6.96 -2.05
CA PRO A 67 18.03 -5.54 -1.80
C PRO A 67 16.96 -5.39 -0.72
N VAL A 68 17.34 -4.78 0.40
CA VAL A 68 16.42 -4.46 1.49
C VAL A 68 15.43 -3.42 0.96
N TYR A 69 14.22 -3.86 0.65
CA TYR A 69 13.11 -2.98 0.32
C TYR A 69 12.64 -2.26 1.58
N THR A 70 13.30 -1.16 1.92
CA THR A 70 12.80 -0.21 2.92
C THR A 70 11.60 0.51 2.33
N GLU A 71 10.40 0.19 2.81
CA GLU A 71 9.22 0.97 2.45
C GLU A 71 9.37 2.40 2.98
N VAL A 72 9.28 3.39 2.08
CA VAL A 72 9.32 4.80 2.47
C VAL A 72 7.94 5.38 2.29
N TRP A 73 7.40 5.96 3.36
CA TRP A 73 6.06 6.55 3.37
C TRP A 73 6.14 8.08 3.34
N GLY A 74 5.52 8.68 2.33
CA GLY A 74 5.43 10.12 2.16
C GLY A 74 4.17 10.68 2.83
N ASN A 75 4.36 11.64 3.74
CA ASN A 75 3.24 12.33 4.39
C ASN A 75 2.33 13.02 3.36
N ARG A 76 1.05 13.12 3.67
CA ARG A 76 0.07 13.86 2.88
C ARG A 76 -0.74 14.79 3.77
N PHE A 77 -1.15 15.91 3.19
CA PHE A 77 -1.80 17.01 3.90
C PHE A 77 -3.07 17.44 3.18
N GLY A 78 -4.06 17.83 3.96
CA GLY A 78 -5.30 18.43 3.48
C GLY A 78 -5.65 19.65 4.29
N ALA A 79 -6.46 20.54 3.73
CA ALA A 79 -6.89 21.78 4.39
C ALA A 79 -8.27 22.23 3.92
N ILE A 80 -8.94 23.00 4.76
CA ILE A 80 -10.23 23.62 4.50
C ILE A 80 -10.09 25.12 4.70
N ALA A 81 -10.59 25.92 3.76
CA ALA A 81 -10.68 27.35 3.85
C ALA A 81 -12.12 27.82 3.61
N VAL A 82 -12.56 28.82 4.39
CA VAL A 82 -13.95 29.33 4.34
C VAL A 82 -13.97 30.86 4.38
N ASP A 83 -14.88 31.44 3.61
CA ASP A 83 -15.37 32.82 3.70
C ASP A 83 -16.85 32.77 4.13
N TYR A 84 -17.10 32.96 5.42
CA TYR A 84 -18.45 32.92 6.00
C TYR A 84 -19.34 34.05 5.48
N ASP A 85 -18.77 35.23 5.16
CA ASP A 85 -19.53 36.40 4.67
C ASP A 85 -20.18 36.13 3.30
N LYS A 86 -19.57 35.23 2.51
CA LYS A 86 -19.98 34.91 1.13
C LYS A 86 -20.42 33.47 0.93
N ALA A 87 -20.56 32.71 2.01
CA ALA A 87 -20.85 31.28 2.01
C ALA A 87 -19.99 30.51 0.97
N LYS A 88 -18.67 30.79 0.94
CA LYS A 88 -17.73 30.09 0.06
C LYS A 88 -16.77 29.23 0.86
N SER A 89 -16.53 28.03 0.33
CA SER A 89 -15.63 27.02 0.88
C SER A 89 -14.62 26.59 -0.19
N GLY A 90 -13.48 26.07 0.27
CA GLY A 90 -12.44 25.51 -0.58
C GLY A 90 -11.64 24.46 0.20
N PHE A 91 -11.21 23.43 -0.49
CA PHE A 91 -10.68 22.21 0.10
C PHE A 91 -9.36 21.83 -0.58
N SER A 92 -8.62 20.91 0.02
CA SER A 92 -7.43 20.33 -0.58
C SER A 92 -7.11 19.01 0.09
N GLU A 93 -6.60 18.06 -0.69
CA GLU A 93 -6.27 16.71 -0.25
C GLU A 93 -5.02 16.21 -0.95
N GLY A 94 -4.32 15.26 -0.31
CA GLY A 94 -3.19 14.57 -0.94
C GLY A 94 -1.99 15.48 -1.21
N GLU A 95 -1.90 16.64 -0.55
CA GLU A 95 -0.85 17.60 -0.83
C GLU A 95 0.48 17.22 -0.15
N LYS A 96 1.58 17.62 -0.79
CA LYS A 96 2.94 17.25 -0.34
C LYS A 96 3.40 17.98 0.93
N SER A 97 2.73 19.07 1.32
CA SER A 97 2.99 19.80 2.57
C SER A 97 1.78 20.63 2.99
N GLN A 98 1.66 20.93 4.28
CA GLN A 98 0.62 21.79 4.85
C GLN A 98 0.50 23.13 4.10
N ARG A 99 1.63 23.82 3.83
CA ARG A 99 1.64 25.11 3.09
C ARG A 99 1.11 25.01 1.65
N VAL A 100 1.15 23.82 1.04
CA VAL A 100 0.53 23.61 -0.27
C VAL A 100 -0.98 23.40 -0.08
N ALA A 101 -1.40 22.53 0.85
CA ALA A 101 -2.80 22.33 1.19
C ALA A 101 -3.53 23.64 1.51
N GLU A 102 -3.02 24.42 2.47
CA GLU A 102 -3.58 25.71 2.88
C GLU A 102 -3.78 26.67 1.69
N ARG A 103 -2.77 26.78 0.82
CA ARG A 103 -2.82 27.61 -0.39
C ARG A 103 -3.82 27.10 -1.41
N MET A 104 -3.91 25.80 -1.64
CA MET A 104 -4.84 25.21 -2.60
C MET A 104 -6.29 25.37 -2.12
N ALA A 105 -6.57 25.16 -0.83
CA ALA A 105 -7.87 25.41 -0.23
C ALA A 105 -8.28 26.90 -0.33
N LEU A 106 -7.35 27.82 -0.02
CA LEU A 106 -7.57 29.27 -0.19
C LEU A 106 -7.85 29.64 -1.66
N GLN A 107 -7.10 29.04 -2.61
CA GLN A 107 -7.29 29.27 -4.03
C GLN A 107 -8.65 28.76 -4.54
N GLN A 108 -9.11 27.59 -4.08
CA GLN A 108 -10.43 27.05 -4.42
C GLN A 108 -11.56 27.92 -3.83
N CYS A 109 -11.42 28.38 -2.59
CA CYS A 109 -12.38 29.25 -1.92
C CYS A 109 -12.56 30.59 -2.68
N GLY A 110 -11.47 31.13 -3.25
CA GLY A 110 -11.56 32.12 -4.33
C GLY A 110 -12.07 33.51 -3.93
N THR A 111 -11.94 33.89 -2.66
CA THR A 111 -12.21 35.26 -2.17
C THR A 111 -11.02 35.82 -1.38
N ARG A 112 -11.03 37.13 -1.14
CA ARG A 112 -10.04 37.80 -0.28
C ARG A 112 -10.26 37.59 1.23
N ASN A 113 -11.46 37.15 1.63
CA ASN A 113 -11.82 36.95 3.04
C ASN A 113 -11.67 35.48 3.48
N CYS A 114 -11.44 34.55 2.54
CA CYS A 114 -11.17 33.15 2.80
C CYS A 114 -10.03 32.98 3.84
N LYS A 115 -10.29 32.20 4.89
CA LYS A 115 -9.30 31.83 5.91
C LYS A 115 -9.23 30.33 6.04
N VAL A 116 -8.04 29.78 6.27
CA VAL A 116 -7.88 28.37 6.64
C VAL A 116 -8.52 28.16 8.02
N VAL A 117 -9.39 27.16 8.12
CA VAL A 117 -10.18 26.82 9.31
C VAL A 117 -9.86 25.42 9.86
N SER A 118 -9.35 24.53 9.00
CA SER A 118 -8.91 23.18 9.35
C SER A 118 -7.74 22.76 8.46
N TRP A 119 -6.85 21.92 9.00
CA TRP A 119 -5.87 21.17 8.21
C TRP A 119 -5.56 19.84 8.89
N VAL A 120 -5.13 18.87 8.09
CA VAL A 120 -4.79 17.51 8.53
C VAL A 120 -3.47 17.06 7.92
N LYS A 121 -2.82 16.11 8.60
CA LYS A 121 -1.66 15.34 8.10
C LYS A 121 -1.95 13.87 8.30
N ASN A 122 -1.81 13.06 7.24
CA ASN A 122 -1.99 11.60 7.28
C ASN A 122 -3.35 11.18 7.87
N GLY A 123 -4.42 11.87 7.52
CA GLY A 123 -5.75 11.67 8.09
C GLY A 123 -6.86 12.31 7.27
N CYS A 124 -8.08 12.12 7.72
CA CYS A 124 -9.33 12.57 7.13
C CYS A 124 -9.94 13.74 7.90
N GLN A 125 -10.77 14.51 7.20
CA GLN A 125 -11.50 15.65 7.75
C GLN A 125 -12.86 15.77 7.09
N ALA A 126 -13.83 16.29 7.83
CA ALA A 126 -15.16 16.60 7.33
C ALA A 126 -15.60 18.00 7.76
N ALA A 127 -16.39 18.66 6.92
CA ALA A 127 -17.08 19.92 7.19
C ALA A 127 -18.59 19.72 7.09
N VAL A 128 -19.29 20.10 8.16
CA VAL A 128 -20.75 20.07 8.26
C VAL A 128 -21.25 21.50 8.45
N TYR A 129 -22.15 21.93 7.57
CA TYR A 129 -22.80 23.24 7.65
C TYR A 129 -24.15 23.12 8.35
N GLY A 130 -24.45 24.10 9.20
CA GLY A 130 -25.74 24.33 9.81
C GLY A 130 -26.03 25.84 9.83
N ASN A 131 -27.05 26.26 9.09
CA ASN A 131 -27.37 27.67 8.82
C ASN A 131 -26.13 28.47 8.36
N GLU A 132 -25.62 29.38 9.20
CA GLU A 132 -24.52 30.31 8.90
C GLU A 132 -23.14 29.76 9.30
N TRP A 133 -23.07 28.59 9.95
CA TRP A 133 -21.87 28.10 10.60
C TRP A 133 -21.47 26.72 10.13
N ALA A 134 -20.16 26.54 9.97
CA ALA A 134 -19.55 25.25 9.73
C ALA A 134 -18.96 24.67 11.02
N THR A 135 -18.94 23.35 11.10
CA THR A 135 -18.26 22.57 12.15
C THR A 135 -17.42 21.48 11.49
N TYR A 136 -16.31 21.13 12.15
CA TYR A 136 -15.26 20.29 11.55
C TYR A 136 -14.94 19.09 12.42
N GLY A 137 -14.73 17.93 11.80
CA GLY A 137 -14.23 16.71 12.43
C GLY A 137 -12.94 16.27 11.77
N ILE A 138 -12.04 15.64 12.54
CA ILE A 138 -10.73 15.20 12.08
C ILE A 138 -10.44 13.85 12.71
N ASN A 139 -10.24 12.83 11.88
CA ASN A 139 -9.95 11.48 12.34
C ASN A 139 -9.10 10.71 11.29
N ILE A 140 -8.64 9.50 11.60
CA ILE A 140 -8.00 8.64 10.59
C ILE A 140 -9.03 7.98 9.65
N ASP A 141 -10.27 7.86 10.14
CA ASP A 141 -11.44 7.31 9.45
C ASP A 141 -12.38 8.47 9.03
N VAL A 142 -12.89 8.45 7.79
CA VAL A 142 -13.70 9.57 7.28
C VAL A 142 -15.11 9.59 7.87
N GLN A 143 -15.69 8.43 8.17
CA GLN A 143 -17.01 8.29 8.77
C GLN A 143 -16.98 8.80 10.22
N VAL A 144 -15.91 8.54 10.97
CA VAL A 144 -15.73 9.11 12.32
C VAL A 144 -15.50 10.63 12.25
N ALA A 145 -14.77 11.13 11.25
CA ALA A 145 -14.63 12.57 11.03
C ALA A 145 -15.97 13.25 10.70
N GLU A 146 -16.82 12.63 9.89
CA GLU A 146 -18.20 13.08 9.64
C GLU A 146 -19.05 13.05 10.91
N GLU A 147 -19.01 11.96 11.68
CA GLU A 147 -19.77 11.82 12.92
C GLU A 147 -19.37 12.89 13.95
N GLU A 148 -18.06 13.15 14.11
CA GLU A 148 -17.55 14.24 14.93
C GLU A 148 -18.09 15.61 14.49
N ALA A 149 -18.07 15.90 13.18
CA ALA A 149 -18.56 17.16 12.63
C ALA A 149 -20.08 17.31 12.86
N MET A 150 -20.86 16.26 12.56
CA MET A 150 -22.31 16.23 12.78
C MET A 150 -22.66 16.40 14.26
N ASN A 151 -21.94 15.70 15.16
CA ASN A 151 -22.12 15.80 16.60
C ASN A 151 -21.78 17.20 17.15
N LYS A 152 -20.82 17.91 16.55
CA LYS A 152 -20.50 19.32 16.87
C LYS A 152 -21.59 20.26 16.36
N CYS A 153 -22.12 20.04 15.16
CA CYS A 153 -23.23 20.81 14.60
C CYS A 153 -24.51 20.67 15.43
N ALA A 154 -24.92 19.43 15.73
CA ALA A 154 -26.12 19.13 16.51
C ALA A 154 -26.07 19.77 17.91
N ARG A 155 -24.92 19.68 18.61
CA ARG A 155 -24.72 20.33 19.92
C ARG A 155 -24.80 21.85 19.88
N ARG A 156 -24.51 22.47 18.73
CA ARG A 156 -24.57 23.92 18.55
C ARG A 156 -26.01 24.42 18.26
N GLY A 157 -26.95 23.52 17.96
CA GLY A 157 -28.35 23.85 17.70
C GLY A 157 -28.60 24.63 16.40
N VAL A 158 -27.66 24.62 15.46
CA VAL A 158 -27.67 25.45 14.24
C VAL A 158 -28.50 24.84 13.10
N GLY A 159 -29.80 24.66 13.33
CA GLY A 159 -30.76 24.25 12.30
C GLY A 159 -30.47 22.86 11.72
N VAL A 160 -30.67 22.70 10.41
CA VAL A 160 -30.46 21.43 9.71
C VAL A 160 -28.97 21.27 9.36
N CYS A 161 -28.31 20.38 10.09
CA CYS A 161 -26.91 20.00 9.84
C CYS A 161 -26.79 19.11 8.60
N LYS A 162 -25.88 19.46 7.68
CA LYS A 162 -25.55 18.67 6.49
C LYS A 162 -24.05 18.63 6.23
N VAL A 163 -23.52 17.45 5.91
CA VAL A 163 -22.15 17.30 5.37
C VAL A 163 -22.05 18.07 4.06
N GLU A 164 -21.16 19.07 4.03
CA GLU A 164 -20.79 19.80 2.81
C GLU A 164 -19.61 19.11 2.11
N TYR A 165 -18.66 18.61 2.91
CA TYR A 165 -17.41 18.03 2.46
C TYR A 165 -16.91 16.96 3.44
N SER A 166 -16.34 15.89 2.90
CA SER A 166 -15.53 14.93 3.65
C SER A 166 -14.47 14.33 2.72
N GLY A 167 -13.27 14.06 3.25
CA GLY A 167 -12.13 13.64 2.43
C GLY A 167 -10.88 13.33 3.24
N CYS A 168 -9.86 12.78 2.58
CA CYS A 168 -8.72 12.13 3.22
C CYS A 168 -7.37 12.44 2.57
N SER A 169 -6.39 12.76 3.41
CA SER A 169 -4.99 12.94 3.04
C SER A 169 -4.11 11.88 3.70
N LEU A 170 -4.34 10.62 3.35
CA LEU A 170 -3.61 9.47 3.88
C LEU A 170 -2.16 9.42 3.35
N PRO A 171 -1.20 8.88 4.13
CA PRO A 171 0.19 8.75 3.68
C PRO A 171 0.25 7.78 2.50
N VAL A 172 1.19 8.02 1.57
CA VAL A 172 1.37 7.15 0.40
C VAL A 172 2.77 6.57 0.38
N ARG A 173 2.89 5.32 -0.09
CA ARG A 173 4.19 4.69 -0.32
C ARG A 173 4.91 5.40 -1.49
N VAL A 174 6.17 5.77 -1.27
CA VAL A 174 7.04 6.47 -2.25
C VAL A 174 8.32 5.68 -2.59
N LYS A 175 8.58 4.57 -1.91
CA LYS A 175 9.62 3.56 -2.22
C LYS A 175 9.20 2.22 -1.61
#